data_AF-A0A853BB59-F1
#
_entry.id   AF-A0A853BB59-F1
#
_cell.length_a   1.000
_cell.length_b   1.000
_cell.length_c   1.000
_cell.angle_alpha   90.00
_cell.angle_beta   90.00
_cell.angle_gamma   90.00
#
_symmetry.space_group_name_H-M   'P 1'
#
loop_
_entity.id
_entity.type
_entity.pdbx_description
1 polymer ?
#
loop_
_entity_poly.entity_id
_entity_poly.type
_entity_poly.pdbx_seq_one_letter_code
_entity_poly.pdbx_strand_id
1 'polypeptide(L)'
;MSDSDTIGPMSEITRNSTSFWNLHKRGARLQKVLFRSTKGRLGATFRGAPVLLLDHVGRRSGEFRTNPLIYLDDEPDLVVAASKGGSDMHPAWFHNLMAMPVTEVELRGGIRRRVRPRVAVGAERAALWSRLVEVFPSYDDYAGYTGREIPVVVLEPVDHPTQRAVVQRDYGVADMTLAWSTTHPVEEPSPTQVRIRVHAASVNPIDWQMIEGHRRLITKRRFPFVPLFDLAGVVTAVGSEVTRLKVGDRVHADNKLHGGGAGEHVNVEQDLVSVIPGALGFAEAAAVPLAAQTALLALDKARIGVGSRVVVIGASGGVGTYAVQIAKVLGAHVTAVSSGRNEAFVRDLGADDVVDYTTGRFDGVVPATSVNAVLDFVGGREQWLAARNVLVDGGRFVTISRDEDDRVTVGAALRLGTTILTRRAKSLVGRKIAYIPVFLDASRDLLDRVDRMVEAGRIRVEIDRTYGFSRDEVVAALEHSKNGRTVGKVVVEIVRDHVE
;
A
#
# COMPACT_ATOMS: atom_id res chain seq x y z
N MET A 1 -13.15 9.49 56.50
CA MET A 1 -14.13 10.43 55.93
C MET A 1 -13.35 11.43 55.10
N SER A 2 -13.34 11.24 53.78
CA SER A 2 -13.00 12.28 52.82
C SER A 2 -14.13 12.22 51.80
N ASP A 3 -14.98 13.24 51.82
CA ASP A 3 -16.16 13.37 51.00
C ASP A 3 -15.82 13.11 49.53
N SER A 4 -16.49 12.14 48.93
CA SER A 4 -16.56 12.00 47.49
C SER A 4 -17.25 13.26 46.96
N ASP A 5 -16.50 14.12 46.28
CA ASP A 5 -17.01 15.22 45.45
C ASP A 5 -17.93 14.65 44.34
N THR A 6 -19.13 14.24 44.73
CA THR A 6 -20.22 13.94 43.83
C THR A 6 -20.85 15.27 43.48
N ILE A 7 -20.30 15.92 42.45
CA ILE A 7 -20.92 17.09 41.84
C ILE A 7 -22.36 16.70 41.47
N GLY A 8 -23.37 17.32 42.09
CA GLY A 8 -24.78 17.00 41.81
C GLY A 8 -25.16 17.14 40.33
N PRO A 9 -26.37 16.69 39.92
CA PRO A 9 -26.82 16.84 38.54
C PRO A 9 -26.84 18.31 38.11
N MET A 10 -26.70 18.55 36.80
CA MET A 10 -26.65 19.91 36.26
C MET A 10 -27.96 20.67 36.54
N SER A 11 -27.86 21.81 37.23
CA SER A 11 -29.00 22.70 37.45
C SER A 11 -29.59 23.24 36.13
N GLU A 12 -30.87 23.58 36.13
CA GLU A 12 -31.60 24.11 34.96
C GLU A 12 -30.94 25.36 34.36
N ILE A 13 -30.46 26.27 35.21
CA ILE A 13 -29.68 27.46 34.81
C ILE A 13 -28.41 27.07 34.06
N THR A 14 -27.72 26.02 34.51
CA THR A 14 -26.51 25.51 33.88
C THR A 14 -26.82 24.83 32.54
N ARG A 15 -27.95 24.09 32.45
CA ARG A 15 -28.42 23.42 31.22
C ARG A 15 -28.78 24.41 30.11
N ASN A 16 -29.33 25.58 30.46
CA ASN A 16 -29.72 26.62 29.51
C ASN A 16 -28.61 27.66 29.26
N SER A 17 -27.45 27.54 29.90
CA SER A 17 -26.34 28.49 29.77
C SER A 17 -25.50 28.27 28.51
N THR A 18 -25.45 29.29 27.65
CA THR A 18 -24.58 29.30 26.45
C THR A 18 -23.09 29.19 26.82
N SER A 19 -22.69 29.85 27.90
CA SER A 19 -21.30 29.83 28.39
C SER A 19 -20.87 28.44 28.83
N PHE A 20 -21.75 27.70 29.50
CA PHE A 20 -21.51 26.31 29.88
C PHE A 20 -21.28 25.41 28.66
N TRP A 21 -22.16 25.48 27.66
CA TRP A 21 -22.02 24.65 26.45
C TRP A 21 -20.76 24.96 25.64
N ASN A 22 -20.31 26.21 25.64
CA ASN A 22 -19.03 26.59 25.02
C ASN A 22 -17.83 26.00 25.77
N LEU A 23 -17.85 26.03 27.11
CA LEU A 23 -16.81 25.42 27.93
C LEU A 23 -16.79 23.89 27.76
N HIS A 24 -17.96 23.26 27.75
CA HIS A 24 -18.11 21.83 27.52
C HIS A 24 -17.56 21.41 26.14
N LYS A 25 -17.84 22.17 25.08
CA LYS A 25 -17.27 21.92 23.73
C LYS A 25 -15.74 21.99 23.74
N ARG A 26 -15.14 22.94 24.47
CA ARG A 26 -13.67 23.04 24.61
C ARG A 26 -13.11 21.85 25.39
N GLY A 27 -13.77 21.46 26.49
CA GLY A 27 -13.42 20.26 27.26
C GLY A 27 -13.46 18.98 26.43
N ALA A 28 -14.52 18.77 25.66
CA ALA A 28 -14.66 17.61 24.78
C ALA A 28 -13.59 17.59 23.67
N ARG A 29 -13.16 18.76 23.15
CA ARG A 29 -12.03 18.83 22.21
C ARG A 29 -10.72 18.41 22.86
N LEU A 30 -10.43 18.91 24.06
CA LEU A 30 -9.23 18.54 24.81
C LEU A 30 -9.24 17.06 25.17
N GLN A 31 -10.37 16.53 25.64
CA GLN A 31 -10.53 15.11 25.97
C GLN A 31 -10.21 14.21 24.77
N LYS A 32 -10.69 14.54 23.57
CA LYS A 32 -10.36 13.78 22.35
C LYS A 32 -8.87 13.77 22.04
N VAL A 33 -8.21 14.93 22.18
CA VAL A 33 -6.76 15.05 21.95
C VAL A 33 -6.00 14.17 22.95
N LEU A 34 -6.35 14.25 24.24
CA LEU A 34 -5.74 13.44 25.29
C LEU A 34 -6.01 11.94 25.12
N PHE A 35 -7.24 11.57 24.76
CA PHE A 35 -7.62 10.19 24.51
C PHE A 35 -6.75 9.59 23.40
N ARG A 36 -6.70 10.23 22.23
CA ARG A 36 -5.95 9.69 21.07
C ARG A 36 -4.45 9.70 21.28
N SER A 37 -3.88 10.77 21.84
CA SER A 37 -2.42 10.87 22.04
C SER A 37 -1.90 9.86 23.05
N THR A 38 -2.74 9.42 23.99
CA THR A 38 -2.36 8.50 25.06
C THR A 38 -2.97 7.11 24.91
N LYS A 39 -3.66 6.81 23.80
CA LYS A 39 -4.41 5.56 23.58
C LYS A 39 -5.38 5.25 24.73
N GLY A 40 -6.07 6.28 25.23
CA GLY A 40 -7.04 6.18 26.31
C GLY A 40 -6.44 6.00 27.71
N ARG A 41 -5.12 6.23 27.92
CA ARG A 41 -4.58 6.33 29.29
C ARG A 41 -5.10 7.58 30.02
N LEU A 42 -5.31 8.67 29.28
CA LEU A 42 -5.98 9.89 29.74
C LEU A 42 -7.23 10.14 28.90
N GLY A 43 -8.28 10.68 29.50
CA GLY A 43 -9.52 11.06 28.80
C GLY A 43 -10.51 9.92 28.50
N ALA A 44 -10.18 8.67 28.87
CA ALA A 44 -11.06 7.51 28.70
C ALA A 44 -12.07 7.28 29.84
N THR A 45 -12.15 8.22 30.79
CA THR A 45 -13.19 8.23 31.83
C THR A 45 -13.77 9.63 31.96
N PHE A 46 -15.03 9.70 32.37
CA PHE A 46 -15.70 10.94 32.75
C PHE A 46 -16.48 10.68 34.03
N ARG A 47 -16.08 11.36 35.13
CA ARG A 47 -16.68 11.17 36.46
C ARG A 47 -16.77 9.70 36.90
N GLY A 48 -15.72 8.92 36.62
CA GLY A 48 -15.63 7.50 36.95
C GLY A 48 -16.22 6.56 35.89
N ALA A 49 -17.14 7.04 35.04
CA ALA A 49 -17.71 6.22 33.97
C ALA A 49 -16.76 6.10 32.76
N PRO A 50 -16.71 4.93 32.08
CA PRO A 50 -15.85 4.73 30.93
C PRO A 50 -16.36 5.51 29.72
N VAL A 51 -15.43 6.01 28.90
CA VAL A 51 -15.71 6.81 27.71
C VAL A 51 -15.13 6.14 26.47
N LEU A 52 -15.90 6.13 25.39
CA LEU A 52 -15.45 5.83 24.04
C LEU A 52 -15.48 7.08 23.17
N LEU A 53 -14.73 7.08 22.07
CA LEU A 53 -14.89 8.09 21.01
C LEU A 53 -15.78 7.51 19.91
N LEU A 54 -16.91 8.14 19.64
CA LEU A 54 -17.82 7.79 18.54
C LEU A 54 -17.55 8.68 17.34
N ASP A 55 -17.16 8.09 16.23
CA ASP A 55 -17.07 8.78 14.94
C ASP A 55 -18.46 8.78 14.26
N HIS A 56 -18.79 9.87 13.57
CA HIS A 56 -20.04 10.02 12.80
C HIS A 56 -19.93 11.12 11.76
N VAL A 57 -20.81 11.07 10.76
CA VAL A 57 -20.90 12.08 9.69
C VAL A 57 -22.19 12.88 9.85
N GLY A 58 -22.09 14.21 9.81
CA GLY A 58 -23.25 15.09 9.90
C GLY A 58 -24.26 14.83 8.78
N ARG A 59 -25.43 14.25 9.07
CA ARG A 59 -26.41 13.81 8.04
C ARG A 59 -26.85 14.91 7.07
N ARG A 60 -26.81 16.18 7.50
CA ARG A 60 -27.14 17.35 6.67
C ARG A 60 -25.90 18.06 6.11
N SER A 61 -24.76 17.95 6.80
CA SER A 61 -23.57 18.75 6.50
C SER A 61 -22.45 17.97 5.81
N GLY A 62 -22.48 16.64 5.79
CA GLY A 62 -21.39 15.78 5.30
C GLY A 62 -20.10 15.83 6.13
N GLU A 63 -19.98 16.77 7.08
CA GLU A 63 -18.79 16.89 7.93
C GLU A 63 -18.58 15.70 8.87
N PHE A 64 -17.36 15.16 8.85
CA PHE A 64 -16.89 14.17 9.82
C PHE A 64 -16.72 14.77 11.21
N ARG A 65 -17.20 14.06 12.23
CA ARG A 65 -17.18 14.49 13.63
C ARG A 65 -16.89 13.31 14.55
N THR A 66 -16.30 13.62 15.70
CA THR A 66 -16.05 12.66 16.78
C THR A 66 -16.60 13.21 18.09
N ASN A 67 -17.37 12.40 18.82
CA ASN A 67 -17.94 12.73 20.13
C ASN A 67 -17.44 11.74 21.20
N PRO A 68 -16.87 12.21 22.32
CA PRO A 68 -16.66 11.36 23.49
C PRO A 68 -18.01 11.06 24.15
N LEU A 69 -18.30 9.78 24.41
CA LEU A 69 -19.56 9.34 25.03
C LEU A 69 -19.26 8.34 26.15
N ILE A 70 -20.02 8.45 27.25
CA ILE A 70 -20.10 7.37 28.23
C ILE A 70 -20.75 6.16 27.55
N TYR A 71 -20.23 4.97 27.84
CA TYR A 71 -20.80 3.72 27.34
C TYR A 71 -20.91 2.68 28.45
N LEU A 72 -21.82 1.74 28.26
CA LEU A 72 -21.90 0.47 28.97
C LEU A 72 -21.26 -0.60 28.07
N ASP A 73 -20.37 -1.40 28.65
CA ASP A 73 -19.82 -2.60 28.01
C ASP A 73 -20.81 -3.75 28.21
N ASP A 74 -21.39 -4.24 27.11
CA ASP A 74 -22.42 -5.29 27.11
C ASP A 74 -22.06 -6.36 26.09
N GLU A 75 -20.96 -7.06 26.36
CA GLU A 75 -20.31 -7.95 25.40
C GLU A 75 -21.31 -8.85 24.63
N PRO A 76 -21.22 -8.91 23.29
CA PRO A 76 -20.17 -8.33 22.44
C PRO A 76 -20.42 -6.85 22.06
N ASP A 77 -21.56 -6.29 22.45
CA ASP A 77 -22.07 -4.97 22.08
C ASP A 77 -21.52 -3.85 22.98
N LEU A 78 -21.67 -2.62 22.52
CA LEU A 78 -21.46 -1.42 23.33
C LEU A 78 -22.75 -0.61 23.37
N VAL A 79 -23.10 -0.05 24.51
CA VAL A 79 -24.37 0.66 24.67
C VAL A 79 -24.14 2.11 25.08
N VAL A 80 -24.77 3.05 24.38
CA VAL A 80 -24.66 4.50 24.67
C VAL A 80 -26.05 5.13 24.83
N ALA A 81 -26.17 6.08 25.77
CA ALA A 81 -27.40 6.85 25.95
C ALA A 81 -27.36 8.14 25.11
N ALA A 82 -28.42 8.39 24.32
CA ALA A 82 -28.61 9.64 23.58
C ALA A 82 -29.11 10.79 24.49
N SER A 83 -28.42 10.98 25.61
CA SER A 83 -28.66 12.07 26.55
C SER A 83 -27.97 13.35 26.08
N LYS A 84 -28.63 14.47 26.33
CA LYS A 84 -28.10 15.83 26.15
C LYS A 84 -28.29 16.61 27.46
N GLY A 85 -27.88 15.99 28.57
CA GLY A 85 -28.06 16.52 29.93
C GLY A 85 -29.52 16.74 30.30
N GLY A 86 -30.43 15.86 29.87
CA GLY A 86 -31.87 15.99 30.13
C GLY A 86 -32.58 17.09 29.34
N SER A 87 -32.07 17.48 28.17
CA SER A 87 -32.79 18.36 27.22
C SER A 87 -33.87 17.60 26.45
N ASP A 88 -35.00 18.27 26.18
CA ASP A 88 -36.09 17.78 25.32
C ASP A 88 -35.70 17.56 23.84
N MET A 89 -34.47 17.92 23.46
CA MET A 89 -33.94 17.65 22.13
C MET A 89 -32.91 16.52 22.17
N HIS A 90 -32.96 15.63 21.19
CA HIS A 90 -31.89 14.66 20.97
C HIS A 90 -30.57 15.35 20.60
N PRO A 91 -29.41 14.77 20.97
CA PRO A 91 -28.13 15.27 20.52
C PRO A 91 -27.96 15.05 19.00
N ALA A 92 -27.26 15.97 18.33
CA ALA A 92 -27.08 15.88 16.87
C ALA A 92 -26.38 14.59 16.42
N TRP A 93 -25.46 14.05 17.22
CA TRP A 93 -24.77 12.79 16.91
C TRP A 93 -25.73 11.61 16.85
N PHE A 94 -26.82 11.59 17.61
CA PHE A 94 -27.82 10.51 17.57
C PHE A 94 -28.49 10.46 16.20
N HIS A 95 -28.92 11.62 15.71
CA HIS A 95 -29.53 11.73 14.39
C HIS A 95 -28.58 11.38 13.25
N ASN A 96 -27.29 11.69 13.40
CA ASN A 96 -26.27 11.30 12.43
C ASN A 96 -26.08 9.78 12.43
N LEU A 97 -25.96 9.21 13.62
CA LEU A 97 -25.73 7.78 13.81
C LEU A 97 -26.87 6.93 13.24
N MET A 98 -28.12 7.34 13.45
CA MET A 98 -29.30 6.65 12.88
C MET A 98 -29.42 6.78 11.36
N ALA A 99 -28.65 7.68 10.73
CA ALA A 99 -28.55 7.79 9.28
C ALA A 99 -27.35 7.01 8.71
N MET A 100 -26.55 6.35 9.55
CA MET A 100 -25.37 5.59 9.15
C MET A 100 -25.60 4.09 9.32
N PRO A 101 -25.34 3.25 8.29
CA PRO A 101 -25.49 1.80 8.42
C PRO A 101 -24.40 1.17 9.31
N VAL A 102 -23.19 1.76 9.31
CA VAL A 102 -22.05 1.35 10.15
C VAL A 102 -21.25 2.60 10.49
N THR A 103 -20.67 2.64 11.68
CA THR A 103 -19.68 3.64 12.08
C THR A 103 -18.53 2.99 12.83
N GLU A 104 -17.60 3.78 13.36
CA GLU A 104 -16.47 3.34 14.15
C GLU A 104 -16.47 3.96 15.54
N VAL A 105 -16.03 3.19 16.53
CA VAL A 105 -15.72 3.66 17.89
C VAL A 105 -14.26 3.40 18.22
N GLU A 106 -13.66 4.29 19.00
CA GLU A 106 -12.32 4.12 19.58
C GLU A 106 -12.45 3.91 21.09
N LEU A 107 -11.96 2.76 21.58
CA LEU A 107 -11.94 2.33 22.96
C LEU A 107 -10.56 2.55 23.59
N ARG A 108 -10.50 2.42 24.92
CA ARG A 108 -9.25 2.44 25.67
C ARG A 108 -8.29 1.38 25.12
N GLY A 109 -6.99 1.70 25.09
CA GLY A 109 -5.96 0.87 24.44
C GLY A 109 -5.74 1.19 22.96
N GLY A 110 -6.53 2.11 22.39
CA GLY A 110 -6.49 2.43 20.96
C GLY A 110 -7.16 1.38 20.09
N ILE A 111 -8.04 0.56 20.69
CA ILE A 111 -8.83 -0.44 20.00
C ILE A 111 -9.93 0.30 19.22
N ARG A 112 -10.04 0.04 17.92
CA ARG A 112 -11.14 0.56 17.10
C ARG A 112 -12.08 -0.57 16.73
N ARG A 113 -13.38 -0.34 16.83
CA ARG A 113 -14.43 -1.31 16.44
C ARG A 113 -15.39 -0.68 15.46
N ARG A 114 -15.64 -1.34 14.33
CA ARG A 114 -16.79 -1.02 13.48
C ARG A 114 -18.07 -1.52 14.16
N VAL A 115 -19.08 -0.69 14.16
CA VAL A 115 -20.34 -0.96 14.85
C VAL A 115 -21.54 -0.55 14.00
N ARG A 116 -22.60 -1.35 14.05
CA ARG A 116 -23.92 -1.03 13.50
C ARG A 116 -24.79 -0.48 14.64
N PRO A 117 -25.25 0.77 14.54
CA PRO A 117 -26.07 1.34 15.58
C PRO A 117 -27.55 0.96 15.40
N ARG A 118 -28.22 0.56 16.49
CA ARG A 118 -29.69 0.45 16.55
C ARG A 118 -30.24 0.99 17.86
N VAL A 119 -31.50 1.41 17.88
CA VAL A 119 -32.19 1.83 19.11
C VAL A 119 -32.77 0.61 19.80
N ALA A 120 -32.45 0.40 21.07
CA ALA A 120 -33.11 -0.61 21.91
C ALA A 120 -34.54 -0.16 22.23
N VAL A 121 -35.48 -1.13 22.27
CA VAL A 121 -36.91 -0.86 22.50
C VAL A 121 -37.48 -1.81 23.56
N GLY A 122 -38.62 -1.43 24.17
CA GLY A 122 -39.36 -2.28 25.10
C GLY A 122 -38.54 -2.78 26.29
N ALA A 123 -38.65 -4.08 26.60
CA ALA A 123 -38.00 -4.70 27.75
C ALA A 123 -36.46 -4.65 27.68
N GLU A 124 -35.88 -4.78 26.48
CA GLU A 124 -34.44 -4.66 26.26
C GLU A 124 -33.96 -3.26 26.65
N ARG A 125 -34.65 -2.21 26.18
CA ARG A 125 -34.34 -0.82 26.54
C ARG A 125 -34.35 -0.64 28.05
N ALA A 126 -35.39 -1.13 28.73
CA ALA A 126 -35.53 -0.98 30.17
C ALA A 126 -34.36 -1.64 30.93
N ALA A 127 -33.98 -2.86 30.55
CA ALA A 127 -32.85 -3.56 31.15
C ALA A 127 -31.51 -2.84 30.92
N LEU A 128 -31.26 -2.38 29.70
CA LEU A 128 -30.05 -1.62 29.36
C LEU A 128 -30.00 -0.25 30.05
N TRP A 129 -31.16 0.40 30.21
CA TRP A 129 -31.27 1.68 30.91
C TRP A 129 -30.87 1.54 32.38
N SER A 130 -31.37 0.50 33.08
CA SER A 130 -30.98 0.22 34.47
C SER A 130 -29.47 0.07 34.62
N ARG A 131 -28.81 -0.67 33.72
CA ARG A 131 -27.35 -0.85 33.73
C ARG A 131 -26.58 0.41 33.36
N LEU A 132 -27.10 1.23 32.43
CA LEU A 132 -26.52 2.54 32.13
C LEU A 132 -26.57 3.49 33.33
N VAL A 133 -27.64 3.44 34.13
CA VAL A 133 -27.77 4.21 35.38
C VAL A 133 -26.77 3.70 36.42
N GLU A 134 -26.51 2.39 36.51
CA GLU A 134 -25.44 1.85 37.37
C GLU A 134 -24.05 2.37 36.96
N VAL A 135 -23.78 2.45 35.65
CA VAL A 135 -22.52 3.01 35.12
C VAL A 135 -22.42 4.51 35.36
N PHE A 136 -23.53 5.25 35.23
CA PHE A 136 -23.58 6.69 35.40
C PHE A 136 -24.91 7.16 36.03
N PRO A 137 -24.98 7.26 37.38
CA PRO A 137 -26.23 7.51 38.11
C PRO A 137 -27.00 8.78 37.70
N SER A 138 -26.30 9.82 37.23
CA SER A 138 -26.94 11.06 36.77
C SER A 138 -27.84 10.89 35.53
N TYR A 139 -27.84 9.72 34.86
CA TYR A 139 -28.81 9.47 33.81
C TYR A 139 -30.25 9.41 34.32
N ASP A 140 -30.47 8.97 35.57
CA ASP A 140 -31.81 8.92 36.16
C ASP A 140 -32.37 10.33 36.37
N ASP A 141 -31.56 11.23 36.92
CA ASP A 141 -31.87 12.66 37.01
C ASP A 141 -32.19 13.24 35.62
N TYR A 142 -31.38 12.91 34.62
CA TYR A 142 -31.57 13.44 33.26
C TYR A 142 -32.85 12.94 32.60
N ALA A 143 -33.31 11.72 32.90
CA ALA A 143 -34.59 11.23 32.42
C ALA A 143 -35.76 11.95 33.11
N GLY A 144 -35.65 12.26 34.40
CA GLY A 144 -36.66 13.05 35.11
C GLY A 144 -36.80 14.49 34.63
N TYR A 145 -35.78 15.02 33.95
CA TYR A 145 -35.76 16.41 33.47
C TYR A 145 -36.45 16.66 32.13
N THR A 146 -36.85 15.61 31.41
CA THR A 146 -37.34 15.73 30.03
C THR A 146 -38.61 14.92 29.83
N GLY A 147 -39.51 15.43 28.98
CA GLY A 147 -40.74 14.70 28.61
C GLY A 147 -40.52 13.58 27.59
N ARG A 148 -39.31 13.45 27.04
CA ARG A 148 -38.98 12.42 26.05
C ARG A 148 -38.33 11.21 26.71
N GLU A 149 -38.60 10.03 26.18
CA GLU A 149 -37.80 8.85 26.51
C GLU A 149 -36.38 9.01 25.93
N ILE A 150 -35.35 8.94 26.78
CA ILE A 150 -33.96 9.03 26.31
C ILE A 150 -33.63 7.73 25.53
N PRO A 151 -33.25 7.81 24.24
CA PRO A 151 -32.91 6.63 23.47
C PRO A 151 -31.66 5.95 24.02
N VAL A 152 -31.73 4.62 24.08
CA VAL A 152 -30.59 3.73 24.32
C VAL A 152 -30.16 3.17 22.98
N VAL A 153 -28.90 3.38 22.61
CA VAL A 153 -28.36 2.92 21.32
C VAL A 153 -27.40 1.77 21.58
N VAL A 154 -27.71 0.63 20.98
CA VAL A 154 -26.83 -0.55 20.92
C VAL A 154 -25.93 -0.38 19.70
N LEU A 155 -24.63 -0.57 19.91
CA LEU A 155 -23.57 -0.52 18.91
C LEU A 155 -23.07 -1.95 18.71
N GLU A 156 -23.74 -2.68 17.82
CA GLU A 156 -23.45 -4.08 17.52
C GLU A 156 -22.13 -4.16 16.76
N PRO A 157 -21.16 -5.02 17.13
CA PRO A 157 -19.95 -5.16 16.36
C PRO A 157 -20.28 -5.66 14.96
N VAL A 158 -19.63 -5.05 13.97
CA VAL A 158 -19.66 -5.54 12.60
C VAL A 158 -18.33 -6.20 12.36
N ASP A 159 -18.35 -7.51 12.08
CA ASP A 159 -17.16 -8.23 11.67
C ASP A 159 -16.58 -7.56 10.44
N HIS A 160 -15.29 -7.24 10.50
CA HIS A 160 -14.57 -6.94 9.28
C HIS A 160 -14.51 -8.24 8.47
N PRO A 161 -14.81 -8.22 7.16
CA PRO A 161 -14.36 -9.30 6.32
C PRO A 161 -12.85 -9.44 6.55
N THR A 162 -12.41 -10.66 6.86
CA THR A 162 -10.98 -10.94 7.06
C THR A 162 -10.43 -11.74 5.90
N GLN A 163 -9.11 -11.71 5.76
CA GLN A 163 -8.36 -12.42 4.75
C GLN A 163 -7.14 -13.10 5.36
N ARG A 164 -6.64 -14.10 4.65
CA ARG A 164 -5.30 -14.63 4.86
C ARG A 164 -4.28 -13.69 4.24
N ALA A 165 -3.19 -13.45 4.97
CA ALA A 165 -2.10 -12.62 4.51
C ALA A 165 -0.79 -13.01 5.17
N VAL A 166 0.32 -12.81 4.46
CA VAL A 166 1.64 -12.71 5.07
C VAL A 166 1.85 -11.25 5.46
N VAL A 167 2.02 -10.98 6.75
CA VAL A 167 2.15 -9.62 7.29
C VAL A 167 3.54 -9.39 7.86
N GLN A 168 4.13 -8.25 7.51
CA GLN A 168 5.34 -7.71 8.12
C GLN A 168 5.00 -7.04 9.45
N ARG A 169 5.73 -7.40 10.52
CA ARG A 169 5.55 -6.85 11.87
C ARG A 169 6.61 -5.83 12.29
N ASP A 170 7.80 -5.91 11.70
CA ASP A 170 8.89 -4.97 11.91
C ASP A 170 9.82 -4.97 10.68
N TYR A 171 10.84 -4.11 10.67
CA TYR A 171 11.92 -4.15 9.69
C TYR A 171 13.00 -5.18 10.08
N GLY A 172 13.51 -5.92 9.12
CA GLY A 172 14.56 -6.92 9.36
C GLY A 172 14.54 -8.05 8.36
N VAL A 173 15.24 -9.14 8.68
CA VAL A 173 15.27 -10.36 7.85
C VAL A 173 13.83 -10.85 7.66
N ALA A 174 13.49 -11.22 6.42
CA ALA A 174 12.13 -11.60 6.05
C ALA A 174 11.58 -12.73 6.94
N ASP A 175 12.38 -13.77 7.19
CA ASP A 175 12.05 -14.85 8.11
C ASP A 175 11.65 -14.30 9.50
N MET A 176 12.48 -13.47 10.13
CA MET A 176 12.17 -12.97 11.48
C MET A 176 10.99 -11.99 11.56
N THR A 177 10.59 -11.37 10.45
CA THR A 177 9.68 -10.22 10.47
C THR A 177 8.34 -10.47 9.78
N LEU A 178 8.24 -11.48 8.92
CA LEU A 178 7.01 -11.90 8.27
C LEU A 178 6.29 -12.97 9.09
N ALA A 179 4.99 -12.78 9.26
CA ALA A 179 4.11 -13.69 10.00
C ALA A 179 2.86 -14.03 9.16
N TRP A 180 2.35 -15.24 9.33
CA TRP A 180 1.06 -15.62 8.78
C TRP A 180 -0.09 -15.02 9.61
N SER A 181 -1.09 -14.48 8.94
CA SER A 181 -2.34 -14.02 9.54
C SER A 181 -3.52 -14.68 8.83
N THR A 182 -4.45 -15.23 9.60
CA THR A 182 -5.72 -15.81 9.09
C THR A 182 -6.89 -14.83 9.21
N THR A 183 -6.69 -13.70 9.89
CA THR A 183 -7.73 -12.76 10.30
C THR A 183 -7.35 -11.31 9.98
N HIS A 184 -6.48 -11.09 8.99
CA HIS A 184 -6.10 -9.73 8.59
C HIS A 184 -7.33 -9.01 8.03
N PRO A 185 -7.62 -7.75 8.44
CA PRO A 185 -8.82 -7.07 7.97
C PRO A 185 -8.78 -6.81 6.46
N VAL A 186 -9.94 -6.90 5.82
CA VAL A 186 -10.19 -6.38 4.48
C VAL A 186 -10.81 -5.00 4.64
N GLU A 187 -10.14 -3.99 4.09
CA GLU A 187 -10.61 -2.61 4.10
C GLU A 187 -11.57 -2.36 2.93
N GLU A 188 -12.50 -1.43 3.11
CA GLU A 188 -13.30 -0.95 1.97
C GLU A 188 -12.46 -0.04 1.09
N PRO A 189 -12.59 -0.12 -0.25
CA PRO A 189 -11.88 0.78 -1.14
C PRO A 189 -12.30 2.24 -0.89
N SER A 190 -11.35 3.16 -0.97
CA SER A 190 -11.65 4.60 -1.05
C SER A 190 -12.47 4.92 -2.32
N PRO A 191 -13.04 6.13 -2.45
CA PRO A 191 -13.80 6.51 -3.66
C PRO A 191 -13.05 6.28 -4.98
N THR A 192 -11.72 6.40 -5.01
CA THR A 192 -10.89 6.28 -6.21
C THR A 192 -10.24 4.91 -6.38
N GLN A 193 -10.44 3.99 -5.43
CA GLN A 193 -9.81 2.69 -5.40
C GLN A 193 -10.72 1.57 -5.88
N VAL A 194 -10.10 0.49 -6.34
CA VAL A 194 -10.74 -0.81 -6.52
C VAL A 194 -10.20 -1.79 -5.50
N ARG A 195 -11.04 -2.71 -5.02
CA ARG A 195 -10.60 -3.88 -4.25
C ARG A 195 -10.37 -5.04 -5.20
N ILE A 196 -9.19 -5.62 -5.16
CA ILE A 196 -8.78 -6.74 -6.00
C ILE A 196 -8.65 -7.98 -5.11
N ARG A 197 -9.32 -9.08 -5.48
CA ARG A 197 -9.00 -10.42 -4.97
C ARG A 197 -7.74 -10.89 -5.68
N VAL A 198 -6.64 -11.00 -4.96
CA VAL A 198 -5.32 -11.31 -5.52
C VAL A 198 -5.23 -12.80 -5.83
N HIS A 199 -4.85 -13.12 -7.07
CA HIS A 199 -4.59 -14.48 -7.53
C HIS A 199 -3.10 -14.78 -7.55
N ALA A 200 -2.28 -13.79 -7.92
CA ALA A 200 -0.84 -13.92 -7.90
C ALA A 200 -0.20 -12.57 -7.55
N ALA A 201 0.98 -12.63 -6.95
CA ALA A 201 1.87 -11.49 -6.74
C ALA A 201 3.26 -11.82 -7.26
N SER A 202 4.05 -10.82 -7.65
CA SER A 202 5.45 -11.05 -8.02
C SER A 202 6.42 -10.36 -7.08
N VAL A 203 7.58 -10.98 -6.95
CA VAL A 203 8.67 -10.48 -6.10
C VAL A 203 9.63 -9.65 -6.96
N ASN A 204 10.03 -8.52 -6.40
CA ASN A 204 11.05 -7.62 -6.94
C ASN A 204 12.15 -7.40 -5.89
N PRO A 205 13.38 -7.03 -6.31
CA PRO A 205 14.43 -6.71 -5.36
C PRO A 205 14.07 -5.62 -4.35
N ILE A 206 13.23 -4.66 -4.77
CA ILE A 206 12.77 -3.59 -3.89
C ILE A 206 11.90 -4.11 -2.73
N ASP A 207 11.25 -5.27 -2.86
CA ASP A 207 10.40 -5.84 -1.80
C ASP A 207 11.24 -6.25 -0.59
N TRP A 208 12.27 -7.10 -0.79
CA TRP A 208 13.15 -7.51 0.31
C TRP A 208 13.97 -6.34 0.86
N GLN A 209 14.38 -5.39 0.00
CA GLN A 209 15.04 -4.16 0.46
C GLN A 209 14.13 -3.34 1.39
N MET A 210 12.83 -3.24 1.08
CA MET A 210 11.88 -2.50 1.91
C MET A 210 11.53 -3.26 3.20
N ILE A 211 11.43 -4.58 3.16
CA ILE A 211 11.23 -5.43 4.35
C ILE A 211 12.42 -5.30 5.31
N GLU A 212 13.66 -5.36 4.81
CA GLU A 212 14.89 -5.22 5.60
C GLU A 212 15.18 -3.78 6.07
N GLY A 213 14.32 -2.82 5.69
CA GLY A 213 14.43 -1.44 6.13
C GLY A 213 15.51 -0.63 5.41
N HIS A 214 15.99 -1.09 4.26
CA HIS A 214 16.96 -0.35 3.43
C HIS A 214 16.40 0.99 2.97
N ARG A 215 15.08 1.15 2.93
CA ARG A 215 14.38 2.37 2.50
C ARG A 215 13.60 3.06 3.64
N ARG A 216 13.84 2.72 4.92
CA ARG A 216 12.99 3.12 6.07
C ARG A 216 12.75 4.64 6.19
N LEU A 217 13.71 5.47 5.79
CA LEU A 217 13.58 6.94 5.81
C LEU A 217 12.49 7.46 4.86
N ILE A 218 12.17 6.70 3.80
CA ILE A 218 11.18 7.07 2.78
C ILE A 218 9.83 6.43 3.09
N THR A 219 9.81 5.18 3.55
CA THR A 219 8.59 4.36 3.60
C THR A 219 7.65 4.69 4.75
N LYS A 220 8.17 5.13 5.91
CA LYS A 220 7.38 5.42 7.13
C LYS A 220 6.28 4.38 7.43
N ARG A 221 6.53 3.08 7.16
CA ARG A 221 5.50 2.03 7.27
C ARG A 221 4.91 1.95 8.67
N ARG A 222 3.60 1.69 8.74
CA ARG A 222 2.90 1.26 9.96
C ARG A 222 2.74 -0.26 9.90
N PHE A 223 2.93 -0.92 11.04
CA PHE A 223 2.78 -2.36 11.16
C PHE A 223 1.49 -2.72 11.91
N PRO A 224 0.86 -3.88 11.62
CA PRO A 224 1.24 -4.86 10.59
C PRO A 224 1.04 -4.35 9.15
N PHE A 225 1.89 -4.77 8.21
CA PHE A 225 1.88 -4.34 6.80
C PHE A 225 1.92 -5.55 5.86
N VAL A 226 1.12 -5.57 4.78
CA VAL A 226 1.14 -6.65 3.78
C VAL A 226 2.12 -6.30 2.65
N PRO A 227 3.22 -7.04 2.43
CA PRO A 227 4.23 -6.74 1.41
C PRO A 227 3.84 -7.16 -0.01
N LEU A 228 4.79 -6.98 -0.95
CA LEU A 228 4.71 -7.20 -2.41
C LEU A 228 3.88 -6.15 -3.13
N PHE A 229 4.49 -5.52 -4.16
CA PHE A 229 3.88 -4.39 -4.89
C PHE A 229 3.12 -4.84 -6.13
N ASP A 230 3.69 -5.81 -6.85
CA ASP A 230 3.13 -6.34 -8.07
C ASP A 230 2.09 -7.42 -7.76
N LEU A 231 0.90 -7.28 -8.35
CA LEU A 231 -0.20 -8.21 -8.15
C LEU A 231 -1.09 -8.32 -9.39
N ALA A 232 -1.78 -9.45 -9.51
CA ALA A 232 -2.83 -9.68 -10.48
C ALA A 232 -4.00 -10.44 -9.85
N GLY A 233 -5.21 -10.12 -10.28
CA GLY A 233 -6.41 -10.73 -9.74
C GLY A 233 -7.71 -10.20 -10.32
N VAL A 234 -8.79 -10.31 -9.56
CA VAL A 234 -10.15 -9.93 -10.01
C VAL A 234 -10.72 -8.82 -9.14
N VAL A 235 -11.30 -7.79 -9.76
CA VAL A 235 -11.98 -6.72 -9.03
C VAL A 235 -13.21 -7.26 -8.31
N THR A 236 -13.31 -7.03 -7.00
CA THR A 236 -14.43 -7.47 -6.14
C THR A 236 -15.26 -6.32 -5.56
N ALA A 237 -14.71 -5.10 -5.54
CA ALA A 237 -15.45 -3.89 -5.19
C ALA A 237 -14.82 -2.68 -5.87
N VAL A 238 -15.61 -1.62 -6.07
CA VAL A 238 -15.18 -0.37 -6.68
C VAL A 238 -15.62 0.80 -5.82
N GLY A 239 -14.75 1.80 -5.67
CA GLY A 239 -15.09 3.08 -5.06
C GLY A 239 -16.08 3.88 -5.90
N SER A 240 -16.74 4.86 -5.28
CA SER A 240 -17.80 5.66 -5.90
C SER A 240 -17.36 6.56 -7.06
N GLU A 241 -16.06 6.83 -7.18
CA GLU A 241 -15.44 7.65 -8.24
C GLU A 241 -14.66 6.80 -9.25
N VAL A 242 -14.73 5.48 -9.15
CA VAL A 242 -14.19 4.57 -10.15
C VAL A 242 -15.12 4.52 -11.35
N THR A 243 -14.60 4.86 -12.53
CA THR A 243 -15.40 4.97 -13.76
C THR A 243 -14.99 3.98 -14.84
N ARG A 244 -13.77 3.44 -14.78
CA ARG A 244 -13.17 2.60 -15.82
C ARG A 244 -13.22 1.11 -15.52
N LEU A 245 -13.22 0.73 -14.25
CA LEU A 245 -13.14 -0.65 -13.80
C LEU A 245 -14.46 -1.05 -13.16
N LYS A 246 -14.82 -2.32 -13.30
CA LYS A 246 -16.02 -2.91 -12.71
C LYS A 246 -15.68 -4.21 -12.00
N VAL A 247 -16.56 -4.63 -11.09
CA VAL A 247 -16.49 -5.94 -10.46
C VAL A 247 -16.47 -7.03 -11.53
N GLY A 248 -15.58 -8.00 -11.37
CA GLY A 248 -15.34 -9.10 -12.31
C GLY A 248 -14.21 -8.85 -13.32
N ASP A 249 -13.69 -7.62 -13.43
CA ASP A 249 -12.55 -7.35 -14.32
C ASP A 249 -11.29 -8.08 -13.82
N ARG A 250 -10.59 -8.74 -14.75
CA ARG A 250 -9.26 -9.34 -14.53
C ARG A 250 -8.21 -8.24 -14.69
N VAL A 251 -7.46 -7.94 -13.64
CA VAL A 251 -6.59 -6.77 -13.56
C VAL A 251 -5.22 -7.08 -12.97
N HIS A 252 -4.22 -6.28 -13.32
CA HIS A 252 -2.89 -6.30 -12.73
C HIS A 252 -2.40 -4.89 -12.42
N ALA A 253 -1.51 -4.77 -11.42
CA ALA A 253 -1.08 -3.49 -10.89
C ALA A 253 0.28 -3.57 -10.17
N ASP A 254 0.98 -2.43 -10.17
CA ASP A 254 2.04 -2.09 -9.22
C ASP A 254 1.42 -1.14 -8.18
N ASN A 255 1.16 -1.62 -6.96
CA ASN A 255 0.56 -0.81 -5.89
C ASN A 255 1.56 0.10 -5.16
N LYS A 256 2.74 0.32 -5.75
CA LYS A 256 3.81 1.19 -5.23
C LYS A 256 4.14 0.83 -3.79
N LEU A 257 4.41 1.84 -2.96
CA LEU A 257 4.80 1.66 -1.56
C LEU A 257 3.68 1.15 -0.65
N HIS A 258 2.43 1.06 -1.13
CA HIS A 258 1.29 0.55 -0.37
C HIS A 258 1.29 -0.97 -0.25
N GLY A 259 1.91 -1.69 -1.19
CA GLY A 259 2.00 -3.16 -1.16
C GLY A 259 0.64 -3.86 -1.20
N GLY A 260 0.50 -4.96 -0.47
CA GLY A 260 -0.73 -5.74 -0.39
C GLY A 260 -0.77 -6.99 -1.25
N GLY A 261 0.24 -7.24 -2.09
CA GLY A 261 0.26 -8.43 -2.96
C GLY A 261 0.36 -9.76 -2.20
N ALA A 262 0.92 -9.77 -0.98
CA ALA A 262 0.98 -10.96 -0.12
C ALA A 262 -0.28 -11.16 0.76
N GLY A 263 -1.45 -10.74 0.27
CA GLY A 263 -2.76 -10.92 0.89
C GLY A 263 -3.81 -11.29 -0.16
N GLU A 264 -4.90 -11.93 0.25
CA GLU A 264 -5.98 -12.32 -0.68
C GLU A 264 -6.76 -11.14 -1.24
N HIS A 265 -6.73 -9.98 -0.58
CA HIS A 265 -7.44 -8.77 -0.96
C HIS A 265 -6.59 -7.52 -0.73
N VAL A 266 -6.64 -6.61 -1.70
CA VAL A 266 -5.91 -5.35 -1.64
C VAL A 266 -6.72 -4.23 -2.32
N ASN A 267 -6.67 -3.04 -1.75
CA ASN A 267 -7.22 -1.83 -2.38
C ASN A 267 -6.11 -1.12 -3.15
N VAL A 268 -6.39 -0.77 -4.41
CA VAL A 268 -5.43 -0.15 -5.33
C VAL A 268 -6.10 1.04 -6.00
N GLU A 269 -5.38 2.17 -6.09
CA GLU A 269 -5.86 3.34 -6.84
C GLU A 269 -6.12 2.98 -8.29
N GLN A 270 -7.27 3.37 -8.84
CA GLN A 270 -7.64 2.95 -10.19
C GLN A 270 -6.53 3.29 -11.19
N ASP A 271 -5.85 4.44 -11.06
CA ASP A 271 -4.80 4.91 -11.98
C ASP A 271 -3.47 4.11 -11.94
N LEU A 272 -3.40 3.07 -11.12
CA LEU A 272 -2.29 2.09 -11.11
C LEU A 272 -2.69 0.73 -11.70
N VAL A 273 -3.96 0.56 -12.05
CA VAL A 273 -4.55 -0.73 -12.43
C VAL A 273 -4.83 -0.76 -13.93
N SER A 274 -4.39 -1.82 -14.60
CA SER A 274 -4.72 -2.12 -16.00
C SER A 274 -5.46 -3.44 -16.11
N VAL A 275 -6.26 -3.59 -17.16
CA VAL A 275 -6.95 -4.86 -17.47
C VAL A 275 -5.94 -5.83 -18.06
N ILE A 276 -5.95 -7.09 -17.61
CA ILE A 276 -5.00 -8.11 -18.06
C ILE A 276 -5.22 -8.39 -19.56
N PRO A 277 -4.16 -8.41 -20.39
CA PRO A 277 -4.19 -8.92 -21.76
C PRO A 277 -4.80 -10.32 -21.85
N GLY A 278 -5.67 -10.57 -22.82
CA GLY A 278 -6.59 -11.73 -22.82
C GLY A 278 -5.89 -13.09 -22.71
N ALA A 279 -4.68 -13.19 -23.25
CA ALA A 279 -3.88 -14.42 -23.28
C ALA A 279 -3.15 -14.75 -21.96
N LEU A 280 -2.97 -13.78 -21.04
CA LEU A 280 -2.16 -13.99 -19.84
C LEU A 280 -2.93 -14.68 -18.72
N GLY A 281 -2.28 -15.64 -18.07
CA GLY A 281 -2.66 -16.13 -16.74
C GLY A 281 -2.36 -15.11 -15.65
N PHE A 282 -2.89 -15.31 -14.44
CA PHE A 282 -2.64 -14.38 -13.33
C PHE A 282 -1.17 -14.36 -12.90
N ALA A 283 -0.47 -15.50 -12.92
CA ALA A 283 0.95 -15.57 -12.58
C ALA A 283 1.81 -14.71 -13.53
N GLU A 284 1.56 -14.82 -14.83
CA GLU A 284 2.24 -14.01 -15.85
C GLU A 284 1.87 -12.54 -15.71
N ALA A 285 0.59 -12.23 -15.55
CA ALA A 285 0.12 -10.87 -15.37
C ALA A 285 0.74 -10.20 -14.13
N ALA A 286 0.90 -10.90 -13.01
CA ALA A 286 1.55 -10.36 -11.82
C ALA A 286 3.05 -10.09 -12.02
N ALA A 287 3.68 -10.72 -13.02
CA ALA A 287 5.10 -10.54 -13.32
C ALA A 287 5.41 -9.35 -14.26
N VAL A 288 4.38 -8.65 -14.75
CA VAL A 288 4.50 -7.49 -15.66
C VAL A 288 4.74 -6.15 -14.94
N PRO A 289 3.97 -5.74 -13.91
CA PRO A 289 3.76 -4.34 -13.58
C PRO A 289 5.03 -3.52 -13.33
N LEU A 290 5.81 -3.80 -12.28
CA LEU A 290 7.00 -2.99 -11.97
C LEU A 290 8.10 -3.20 -13.01
N ALA A 291 8.40 -4.45 -13.35
CA ALA A 291 9.57 -4.80 -14.14
C ALA A 291 9.47 -4.31 -15.60
N ALA A 292 8.32 -4.52 -16.25
CA ALA A 292 8.14 -4.12 -17.64
C ALA A 292 7.97 -2.60 -17.79
N GLN A 293 7.27 -1.93 -16.87
CA GLN A 293 7.21 -0.47 -16.85
C GLN A 293 8.60 0.15 -16.64
N THR A 294 9.42 -0.45 -15.78
CA THR A 294 10.81 -0.02 -15.57
C THR A 294 11.63 -0.13 -16.86
N ALA A 295 11.53 -1.27 -17.56
CA ALA A 295 12.21 -1.49 -18.83
C ALA A 295 11.76 -0.49 -19.91
N LEU A 296 10.45 -0.29 -20.06
CA LEU A 296 9.87 0.66 -21.02
C LEU A 296 10.33 2.09 -20.73
N LEU A 297 10.26 2.52 -19.47
CA LEU A 297 10.72 3.85 -19.07
C LEU A 297 12.22 4.04 -19.33
N ALA A 298 13.05 3.02 -19.08
CA ALA A 298 14.47 3.07 -19.37
C ALA A 298 14.74 3.27 -20.87
N LEU A 299 14.01 2.57 -21.73
CA LEU A 299 14.10 2.68 -23.19
C LEU A 299 13.61 4.05 -23.70
N ASP A 300 12.53 4.58 -23.14
CA ASP A 300 12.05 5.95 -23.44
C ASP A 300 13.11 7.00 -23.09
N LYS A 301 13.71 6.88 -21.89
CA LYS A 301 14.78 7.79 -21.45
C LYS A 301 16.05 7.65 -22.28
N ALA A 302 16.35 6.44 -22.77
CA ALA A 302 17.43 6.16 -23.72
C ALA A 302 17.13 6.66 -25.14
N ARG A 303 15.88 7.02 -25.44
CA ARG A 303 15.41 7.44 -26.78
C ARG A 303 15.68 6.38 -27.84
N ILE A 304 15.40 5.12 -27.51
CA ILE A 304 15.58 4.00 -28.44
C ILE A 304 14.51 4.03 -29.52
N GLY A 305 14.95 3.75 -30.75
CA GLY A 305 14.10 3.56 -31.92
C GLY A 305 14.84 2.80 -33.02
N VAL A 306 14.28 2.79 -34.23
CA VAL A 306 14.80 2.04 -35.37
C VAL A 306 16.27 2.38 -35.63
N GLY A 307 17.11 1.35 -35.74
CA GLY A 307 18.54 1.49 -36.04
C GLY A 307 19.42 1.85 -34.82
N SER A 308 18.84 2.04 -33.63
CA SER A 308 19.62 2.23 -32.41
C SER A 308 20.42 0.98 -32.07
N ARG A 309 21.66 1.13 -31.59
CA ARG A 309 22.45 0.06 -30.98
C ARG A 309 22.43 0.23 -29.47
N VAL A 310 21.98 -0.80 -28.73
CA VAL A 310 21.80 -0.75 -27.28
C VAL A 310 22.48 -1.93 -26.60
N VAL A 311 23.17 -1.65 -25.50
CA VAL A 311 23.68 -2.68 -24.58
C VAL A 311 22.70 -2.80 -23.40
N VAL A 312 22.31 -4.03 -23.05
CA VAL A 312 21.43 -4.31 -21.90
C VAL A 312 22.19 -5.11 -20.86
N ILE A 313 22.49 -4.51 -19.70
CA ILE A 313 23.21 -5.14 -18.60
C ILE A 313 22.21 -5.77 -17.63
N GLY A 314 22.42 -7.05 -17.30
CA GLY A 314 21.45 -7.84 -16.54
C GLY A 314 20.32 -8.39 -17.42
N ALA A 315 20.62 -8.72 -18.68
CA ALA A 315 19.63 -9.01 -19.72
C ALA A 315 18.73 -10.23 -19.43
N SER A 316 19.18 -11.18 -18.61
CA SER A 316 18.38 -12.34 -18.22
C SER A 316 17.53 -12.13 -16.96
N GLY A 317 17.72 -11.03 -16.23
CA GLY A 317 16.98 -10.75 -14.99
C GLY A 317 15.58 -10.18 -15.25
N GLY A 318 14.76 -10.05 -14.21
CA GLY A 318 13.34 -9.70 -14.34
C GLY A 318 13.02 -8.42 -15.13
N VAL A 319 13.87 -7.38 -15.06
CA VAL A 319 13.72 -6.17 -15.89
C VAL A 319 14.38 -6.35 -17.26
N GLY A 320 15.54 -7.02 -17.30
CA GLY A 320 16.32 -7.21 -18.51
C GLY A 320 15.59 -7.98 -19.60
N THR A 321 14.81 -9.00 -19.23
CA THR A 321 14.04 -9.81 -20.19
C THR A 321 13.02 -8.97 -20.96
N TYR A 322 12.36 -8.02 -20.30
CA TYR A 322 11.49 -7.05 -20.96
C TYR A 322 12.28 -6.05 -21.79
N ALA A 323 13.41 -5.55 -21.28
CA ALA A 323 14.20 -4.53 -21.98
C ALA A 323 14.78 -5.04 -23.31
N VAL A 324 15.24 -6.29 -23.37
CA VAL A 324 15.67 -6.92 -24.62
C VAL A 324 14.53 -6.94 -25.63
N GLN A 325 13.38 -7.50 -25.25
CA GLN A 325 12.23 -7.64 -26.15
C GLN A 325 11.68 -6.28 -26.60
N ILE A 326 11.48 -5.32 -25.69
CA ILE A 326 10.98 -3.99 -26.04
C ILE A 326 11.97 -3.25 -26.97
N ALA A 327 13.28 -3.36 -26.73
CA ALA A 327 14.27 -2.77 -27.63
C ALA A 327 14.16 -3.33 -29.06
N LYS A 328 13.94 -4.65 -29.20
CA LYS A 328 13.69 -5.29 -30.49
C LYS A 328 12.38 -4.84 -31.12
N VAL A 329 11.32 -4.71 -30.32
CA VAL A 329 10.02 -4.15 -30.77
C VAL A 329 10.18 -2.75 -31.37
N LEU A 330 11.07 -1.94 -30.79
CA LEU A 330 11.41 -0.59 -31.24
C LEU A 330 12.41 -0.56 -32.42
N GLY A 331 12.85 -1.71 -32.92
CA GLY A 331 13.74 -1.82 -34.09
C GLY A 331 15.22 -1.59 -33.78
N ALA A 332 15.64 -1.78 -32.52
CA ALA A 332 17.03 -1.67 -32.12
C ALA A 332 17.83 -2.96 -32.41
N HIS A 333 19.15 -2.78 -32.53
CA HIS A 333 20.14 -3.84 -32.41
C HIS A 333 20.56 -3.95 -30.94
N VAL A 334 20.41 -5.14 -30.36
CA VAL A 334 20.56 -5.40 -28.92
C VAL A 334 21.78 -6.27 -28.68
N THR A 335 22.71 -5.76 -27.87
CA THR A 335 23.76 -6.55 -27.24
C THR A 335 23.34 -6.85 -25.80
N ALA A 336 23.05 -8.12 -25.50
CA ALA A 336 22.68 -8.57 -24.16
C ALA A 336 23.94 -8.92 -23.35
N VAL A 337 24.04 -8.41 -22.11
CA VAL A 337 25.08 -8.80 -21.16
C VAL A 337 24.44 -9.69 -20.09
N SER A 338 24.83 -10.96 -20.08
CA SER A 338 24.35 -12.01 -19.16
C SER A 338 25.47 -13.00 -18.85
N SER A 339 25.24 -13.98 -17.98
CA SER A 339 26.19 -15.08 -17.83
C SER A 339 26.11 -16.02 -19.03
N GLY A 340 27.19 -16.72 -19.38
CA GLY A 340 27.23 -17.61 -20.54
C GLY A 340 26.18 -18.70 -20.54
N ARG A 341 25.80 -19.21 -19.35
CA ARG A 341 24.70 -20.18 -19.21
C ARG A 341 23.34 -19.68 -19.70
N ASN A 342 23.15 -18.36 -19.79
CA ASN A 342 21.90 -17.73 -20.21
C ASN A 342 21.97 -17.23 -21.67
N GLU A 343 23.03 -17.53 -22.43
CA GLU A 343 23.18 -17.03 -23.80
C GLU A 343 22.02 -17.44 -24.70
N ALA A 344 21.71 -18.75 -24.76
CA ALA A 344 20.62 -19.26 -25.60
C ALA A 344 19.27 -18.59 -25.24
N PHE A 345 19.01 -18.39 -23.95
CA PHE A 345 17.81 -17.73 -23.45
C PHE A 345 17.71 -16.28 -23.91
N VAL A 346 18.76 -15.46 -23.74
CA VAL A 346 18.68 -14.05 -24.15
C VAL A 346 18.65 -13.86 -25.67
N ARG A 347 19.21 -14.82 -26.44
CA ARG A 347 19.05 -14.85 -27.91
C ARG A 347 17.62 -15.18 -28.31
N ASP A 348 16.98 -16.12 -27.64
CA ASP A 348 15.56 -16.46 -27.86
C ASP A 348 14.63 -15.27 -27.54
N LEU A 349 15.01 -14.40 -26.59
CA LEU A 349 14.34 -13.11 -26.35
C LEU A 349 14.59 -12.05 -27.44
N GLY A 350 15.52 -12.31 -28.36
CA GLY A 350 15.80 -11.46 -29.52
C GLY A 350 17.12 -10.69 -29.48
N ALA A 351 18.04 -10.99 -28.55
CA ALA A 351 19.37 -10.37 -28.56
C ALA A 351 20.16 -10.73 -29.84
N ASP A 352 20.72 -9.73 -30.51
CA ASP A 352 21.54 -9.92 -31.71
C ASP A 352 22.96 -10.38 -31.33
N ASP A 353 23.55 -9.71 -30.33
CA ASP A 353 24.84 -10.07 -29.73
C ASP A 353 24.67 -10.45 -28.26
N VAL A 354 25.55 -11.31 -27.75
CA VAL A 354 25.61 -11.66 -26.33
C VAL A 354 27.03 -11.52 -25.83
N VAL A 355 27.18 -10.90 -24.66
CA VAL A 355 28.45 -10.80 -23.93
C VAL A 355 28.32 -11.56 -22.61
N ASP A 356 29.18 -12.56 -22.43
CA ASP A 356 29.33 -13.23 -21.15
C ASP A 356 30.17 -12.37 -20.18
N TYR A 357 29.52 -11.79 -19.17
CA TYR A 357 30.23 -10.95 -18.19
C TYR A 357 31.22 -11.75 -17.32
N THR A 358 31.10 -13.08 -17.26
CA THR A 358 31.96 -13.94 -16.44
C THR A 358 33.34 -14.15 -17.09
N THR A 359 33.44 -13.94 -18.40
CA THR A 359 34.70 -14.08 -19.16
C THR A 359 35.35 -12.75 -19.48
N GLY A 360 34.64 -11.63 -19.31
CA GLY A 360 35.18 -10.30 -19.56
C GLY A 360 34.11 -9.21 -19.47
N ARG A 361 34.55 -7.95 -19.41
CA ARG A 361 33.63 -6.81 -19.40
C ARG A 361 33.15 -6.49 -20.81
N PHE A 362 31.92 -5.99 -20.92
CA PHE A 362 31.34 -5.66 -22.23
C PHE A 362 32.11 -4.60 -23.00
N ASP A 363 32.81 -3.69 -22.33
CA ASP A 363 33.62 -2.65 -22.98
C ASP A 363 34.95 -3.16 -23.58
N GLY A 364 35.30 -4.43 -23.36
CA GLY A 364 36.38 -5.11 -24.07
C GLY A 364 35.92 -5.85 -25.33
N VAL A 365 34.61 -6.05 -25.51
CA VAL A 365 34.03 -6.82 -26.63
C VAL A 365 33.25 -5.90 -27.57
N VAL A 366 32.43 -5.01 -27.00
CA VAL A 366 31.65 -4.03 -27.76
C VAL A 366 32.60 -2.94 -28.28
N PRO A 367 32.60 -2.63 -29.58
CA PRO A 367 33.51 -1.63 -30.13
C PRO A 367 33.36 -0.27 -29.45
N ALA A 368 34.47 0.44 -29.29
CA ALA A 368 34.47 1.79 -28.75
C ALA A 368 33.57 2.72 -29.60
N THR A 369 32.86 3.64 -28.94
CA THR A 369 32.01 4.65 -29.62
C THR A 369 31.03 4.09 -30.64
N SER A 370 30.38 2.96 -30.36
CA SER A 370 29.52 2.24 -31.30
C SER A 370 28.06 2.08 -30.87
N VAL A 371 27.70 2.44 -29.63
CA VAL A 371 26.33 2.23 -29.12
C VAL A 371 25.64 3.53 -28.72
N ASN A 372 24.34 3.64 -28.98
CA ASN A 372 23.52 4.80 -28.66
C ASN A 372 23.15 4.84 -27.17
N ALA A 373 22.93 3.67 -26.57
CA ALA A 373 22.60 3.57 -25.15
C ALA A 373 23.18 2.33 -24.47
N VAL A 374 23.36 2.45 -23.17
CA VAL A 374 23.62 1.34 -22.25
C VAL A 374 22.55 1.40 -21.16
N LEU A 375 21.77 0.34 -21.05
CA LEU A 375 20.76 0.15 -20.00
C LEU A 375 21.35 -0.72 -18.91
N ASP A 376 21.35 -0.21 -17.68
CA ASP A 376 21.95 -0.86 -16.53
C ASP A 376 20.91 -1.24 -15.48
N PHE A 377 20.72 -2.55 -15.31
CA PHE A 377 19.83 -3.16 -14.32
C PHE A 377 20.58 -3.94 -13.23
N VAL A 378 21.91 -3.77 -13.15
CA VAL A 378 22.76 -4.42 -12.15
C VAL A 378 23.30 -3.39 -11.16
N GLY A 379 23.80 -2.26 -11.66
CA GLY A 379 24.46 -1.25 -10.86
C GLY A 379 25.96 -1.46 -10.72
N GLY A 380 26.59 -0.62 -9.92
CA GLY A 380 28.03 -0.57 -9.77
C GLY A 380 28.69 0.55 -10.57
N ARG A 381 29.66 1.22 -9.93
CA ARG A 381 30.41 2.34 -10.53
C ARG A 381 31.09 1.94 -11.84
N GLU A 382 31.53 0.71 -11.91
CA GLU A 382 32.26 0.14 -13.04
C GLU A 382 31.40 0.03 -14.30
N GLN A 383 30.08 -0.13 -14.20
CA GLN A 383 29.18 -0.16 -15.36
C GLN A 383 29.15 1.20 -16.07
N TRP A 384 29.07 2.28 -15.28
CA TRP A 384 29.16 3.64 -15.82
C TRP A 384 30.51 3.91 -16.50
N LEU A 385 31.62 3.43 -15.91
CA LEU A 385 32.94 3.60 -16.50
C LEU A 385 33.09 2.82 -17.81
N ALA A 386 32.63 1.57 -17.87
CA ALA A 386 32.61 0.79 -19.11
C ALA A 386 31.74 1.43 -20.20
N ALA A 387 30.55 1.89 -19.83
CA ALA A 387 29.62 2.50 -20.77
C ALA A 387 30.25 3.72 -21.48
N ARG A 388 31.08 4.49 -20.76
CA ARG A 388 31.82 5.62 -21.34
C ARG A 388 32.82 5.22 -22.43
N ASN A 389 33.26 3.98 -22.50
CA ASN A 389 34.17 3.54 -23.56
C ASN A 389 33.40 3.27 -24.87
N VAL A 390 32.19 2.71 -24.76
CA VAL A 390 31.43 2.21 -25.91
C VAL A 390 30.39 3.20 -26.45
N LEU A 391 29.90 4.15 -25.64
CA LEU A 391 28.81 5.05 -26.06
C LEU A 391 29.23 6.03 -27.16
N VAL A 392 28.38 6.34 -28.12
CA VAL A 392 28.65 7.44 -29.07
C VAL A 392 28.65 8.80 -28.37
N ASP A 393 29.12 9.85 -29.06
CA ASP A 393 28.84 11.21 -28.62
C ASP A 393 27.33 11.47 -28.64
N GLY A 394 26.77 12.06 -27.57
CA GLY A 394 25.32 12.15 -27.37
C GLY A 394 24.65 10.86 -26.83
N GLY A 395 25.45 9.81 -26.57
CA GLY A 395 24.98 8.53 -26.04
C GLY A 395 24.41 8.63 -24.61
N ARG A 396 23.63 7.63 -24.20
CA ARG A 396 22.89 7.64 -22.93
C ARG A 396 23.19 6.41 -22.07
N PHE A 397 23.66 6.63 -20.85
CA PHE A 397 23.67 5.60 -19.82
C PHE A 397 22.43 5.76 -18.95
N VAL A 398 21.57 4.75 -18.95
CA VAL A 398 20.31 4.74 -18.21
C VAL A 398 20.39 3.63 -17.18
N THR A 399 20.21 3.96 -15.89
CA THR A 399 20.37 2.99 -14.80
C THR A 399 19.23 3.08 -13.79
N ILE A 400 18.79 1.94 -13.27
CA ILE A 400 17.84 1.86 -12.14
C ILE A 400 18.55 1.60 -10.81
N SER A 401 19.86 1.34 -10.87
CA SER A 401 20.68 0.89 -9.75
C SER A 401 21.63 1.99 -9.27
N ARG A 402 22.29 1.74 -8.14
CA ARG A 402 23.25 2.67 -7.52
C ARG A 402 24.67 2.13 -7.65
N ASP A 403 25.65 2.98 -7.33
CA ASP A 403 27.07 2.60 -7.26
C ASP A 403 27.41 1.78 -5.99
N GLU A 404 26.60 1.89 -4.94
CA GLU A 404 26.84 1.36 -3.59
C GLU A 404 25.64 0.55 -3.09
N ASP A 405 25.80 -0.13 -1.96
CA ASP A 405 24.75 -0.89 -1.26
C ASP A 405 23.38 -0.18 -1.22
N ASP A 406 22.33 -0.99 -1.32
CA ASP A 406 20.94 -0.53 -1.45
C ASP A 406 20.38 0.22 -0.23
N ARG A 407 21.16 0.37 0.84
CA ARG A 407 20.74 1.06 2.07
C ARG A 407 20.71 2.58 1.88
N VAL A 408 19.52 3.16 2.05
CA VAL A 408 19.30 4.61 2.04
C VAL A 408 19.50 5.16 3.44
N THR A 409 20.71 5.65 3.70
CA THR A 409 21.03 6.58 4.79
C THR A 409 21.08 8.02 4.27
N VAL A 410 21.06 9.03 5.15
CA VAL A 410 21.24 10.44 4.76
C VAL A 410 22.56 10.61 3.99
N GLY A 411 23.64 9.98 4.46
CA GLY A 411 24.95 10.01 3.78
C GLY A 411 24.92 9.31 2.41
N ALA A 412 24.24 8.16 2.28
CA ALA A 412 24.09 7.48 0.99
C ALA A 412 23.20 8.28 0.01
N ALA A 413 22.18 8.98 0.50
CA ALA A 413 21.36 9.87 -0.31
C ALA A 413 22.18 11.07 -0.82
N LEU A 414 22.98 11.71 0.05
CA LEU A 414 23.87 12.80 -0.34
C LEU A 414 24.90 12.33 -1.39
N ARG A 415 25.54 11.16 -1.17
CA ARG A 415 26.48 10.55 -2.12
C ARG A 415 25.84 10.25 -3.47
N LEU A 416 24.62 9.72 -3.50
CA LEU A 416 23.90 9.53 -4.77
C LEU A 416 23.67 10.87 -5.47
N GLY A 417 23.23 11.90 -4.74
CA GLY A 417 23.02 13.23 -5.30
C GLY A 417 24.28 13.83 -5.89
N THR A 418 25.42 13.75 -5.18
CA THR A 418 26.71 14.22 -5.68
C THR A 418 27.21 13.40 -6.86
N THR A 419 27.04 12.07 -6.86
CA THR A 419 27.37 11.21 -8.01
C THR A 419 26.56 11.59 -9.24
N ILE A 420 25.25 11.79 -9.12
CA ILE A 420 24.39 12.23 -10.24
C ILE A 420 24.86 13.59 -10.77
N LEU A 421 25.08 14.55 -9.89
CA LEU A 421 25.52 15.91 -10.26
C LEU A 421 26.87 15.88 -10.98
N THR A 422 27.86 15.18 -10.40
CA THR A 422 29.22 15.11 -10.97
C THR A 422 29.25 14.37 -12.29
N ARG A 423 28.47 13.28 -12.45
CA ARG A 423 28.36 12.57 -13.73
C ARG A 423 27.71 13.44 -14.80
N ARG A 424 26.62 14.16 -14.47
CA ARG A 424 25.98 15.11 -15.39
C ARG A 424 26.89 16.28 -15.78
N ALA A 425 27.69 16.80 -14.84
CA ALA A 425 28.66 17.85 -15.14
C ALA A 425 29.76 17.34 -16.08
N LYS A 426 30.28 16.13 -15.84
CA LYS A 426 31.26 15.48 -16.73
C LYS A 426 30.71 15.24 -18.13
N SER A 427 29.40 15.05 -18.28
CA SER A 427 28.73 14.95 -19.60
C SER A 427 28.80 16.23 -20.44
N LEU A 428 29.26 17.36 -19.89
CA LEU A 428 29.41 18.63 -20.61
C LEU A 428 30.80 18.82 -21.23
N VAL A 429 31.77 17.96 -20.90
CA VAL A 429 33.17 18.10 -21.32
C VAL A 429 33.61 16.83 -22.06
N GLY A 430 34.22 17.01 -23.24
CA GLY A 430 34.58 15.88 -24.12
C GLY A 430 33.34 15.24 -24.76
N ARG A 431 33.28 13.91 -24.81
CA ARG A 431 32.12 13.16 -25.31
C ARG A 431 30.91 13.35 -24.40
N LYS A 432 29.83 13.90 -24.96
CA LYS A 432 28.58 14.26 -24.30
C LYS A 432 27.73 13.03 -24.01
N ILE A 433 28.07 12.30 -22.95
CA ILE A 433 27.35 11.09 -22.54
C ILE A 433 26.41 11.41 -21.40
N ALA A 434 25.09 11.29 -21.59
CA ALA A 434 24.12 11.58 -20.55
C ALA A 434 24.08 10.46 -19.49
N TYR A 435 24.11 10.85 -18.21
CA TYR A 435 23.86 9.95 -17.07
C TYR A 435 22.42 10.12 -16.57
N ILE A 436 21.62 9.07 -16.67
CA ILE A 436 20.17 9.10 -16.44
C ILE A 436 19.76 8.03 -15.41
N PRO A 437 19.65 8.39 -14.12
CA PRO A 437 19.01 7.52 -13.15
C PRO A 437 17.49 7.48 -13.41
N VAL A 438 16.91 6.29 -13.35
CA VAL A 438 15.48 6.04 -13.50
C VAL A 438 14.86 5.82 -12.12
N PHE A 439 13.83 6.59 -11.84
CA PHE A 439 12.94 6.38 -10.70
C PHE A 439 11.56 6.14 -11.29
N LEU A 440 11.06 4.91 -11.19
CA LEU A 440 9.75 4.57 -11.71
C LEU A 440 8.68 5.26 -10.85
N ASP A 441 7.79 5.98 -11.53
CA ASP A 441 6.49 6.36 -10.99
C ASP A 441 5.45 5.54 -11.76
N ALA A 442 5.03 4.42 -11.16
CA ALA A 442 4.12 3.49 -11.81
C ALA A 442 2.80 4.18 -12.18
N SER A 443 2.29 3.87 -13.37
CA SER A 443 1.04 4.44 -13.87
C SER A 443 0.38 3.48 -14.83
N ARG A 444 -0.96 3.51 -14.85
CA ARG A 444 -1.75 2.81 -15.86
C ARG A 444 -1.24 3.09 -17.28
N ASP A 445 -0.91 4.33 -17.62
CA ASP A 445 -0.50 4.68 -18.99
C ASP A 445 0.81 3.99 -19.44
N LEU A 446 1.76 3.80 -18.52
CA LEU A 446 2.96 3.01 -18.79
C LEU A 446 2.63 1.53 -18.90
N LEU A 447 1.77 1.02 -18.01
CA LEU A 447 1.37 -0.38 -18.01
C LEU A 447 0.59 -0.76 -19.27
N ASP A 448 -0.39 0.05 -19.68
CA ASP A 448 -1.18 -0.12 -20.91
C ASP A 448 -0.31 -0.12 -22.17
N ARG A 449 0.81 0.63 -22.18
CA ARG A 449 1.77 0.59 -23.30
C ARG A 449 2.48 -0.75 -23.39
N VAL A 450 2.85 -1.33 -22.24
CA VAL A 450 3.43 -2.68 -22.18
C VAL A 450 2.40 -3.71 -22.61
N ASP A 451 1.19 -3.63 -22.05
CA ASP A 451 0.10 -4.56 -22.30
C ASP A 451 -0.25 -4.65 -23.79
N ARG A 452 -0.23 -3.54 -24.53
CA ARG A 452 -0.41 -3.55 -25.99
C ARG A 452 0.66 -4.37 -26.73
N MET A 453 1.90 -4.36 -26.24
CA MET A 453 2.99 -5.14 -26.86
C MET A 453 2.87 -6.63 -26.51
N VAL A 454 2.38 -6.95 -25.30
CA VAL A 454 2.07 -8.32 -24.87
C VAL A 454 0.88 -8.89 -25.65
N GLU A 455 -0.22 -8.14 -25.73
CA GLU A 455 -1.44 -8.54 -26.47
C GLU A 455 -1.14 -8.76 -27.97
N ALA A 456 -0.22 -7.95 -28.54
CA ALA A 456 0.25 -8.13 -29.91
C ALA A 456 1.23 -9.31 -30.10
N GLY A 457 1.51 -10.09 -29.05
CA GLY A 457 2.44 -11.23 -29.09
C GLY A 457 3.89 -10.85 -29.35
N ARG A 458 4.25 -9.57 -29.16
CA ARG A 458 5.62 -9.07 -29.43
C ARG A 458 6.54 -9.16 -28.22
N ILE A 459 5.98 -9.40 -27.05
CA ILE A 459 6.69 -9.61 -25.79
C ILE A 459 6.01 -10.75 -25.06
N ARG A 460 6.79 -11.68 -24.52
CA ARG A 460 6.33 -12.74 -23.62
C ARG A 460 6.88 -12.55 -22.21
N VAL A 461 6.15 -13.06 -21.24
CA VAL A 461 6.49 -12.98 -19.82
C VAL A 461 7.32 -14.19 -19.43
N GLU A 462 8.45 -13.95 -18.76
CA GLU A 462 9.37 -15.01 -18.33
C GLU A 462 9.26 -15.21 -16.83
N ILE A 463 8.73 -16.35 -16.41
CA ILE A 463 8.64 -16.76 -15.01
C ILE A 463 9.81 -17.70 -14.70
N ASP A 464 10.68 -17.29 -13.78
CA ASP A 464 11.78 -18.10 -13.28
C ASP A 464 11.25 -19.23 -12.37
N ARG A 465 10.36 -18.86 -11.44
CA ARG A 465 9.82 -19.78 -10.43
C ARG A 465 8.52 -19.25 -9.84
N THR A 466 7.66 -20.21 -9.47
CA THR A 466 6.40 -19.97 -8.78
C THR A 466 6.43 -20.63 -7.40
N TYR A 467 5.92 -19.93 -6.39
CA TYR A 467 5.80 -20.35 -5.00
C TYR A 467 4.34 -20.36 -4.55
N GLY A 468 4.01 -21.13 -3.52
CA GLY A 468 2.66 -21.18 -2.94
C GLY A 468 2.35 -20.07 -1.95
N PHE A 469 1.10 -19.98 -1.50
CA PHE A 469 0.70 -18.98 -0.49
C PHE A 469 0.87 -19.48 0.93
N SER A 470 2.07 -19.31 1.47
CA SER A 470 2.34 -19.45 2.90
C SER A 470 3.40 -18.43 3.32
N ARG A 471 3.58 -18.23 4.63
CA ARG A 471 4.67 -17.38 5.12
C ARG A 471 6.03 -17.90 4.64
N ASP A 472 6.27 -19.21 4.71
CA ASP A 472 7.57 -19.81 4.37
C ASP A 472 7.86 -19.74 2.86
N GLU A 473 6.84 -19.97 2.03
CA GLU A 473 6.96 -19.85 0.57
C GLU A 473 7.21 -18.40 0.13
N VAL A 474 6.55 -17.42 0.76
CA VAL A 474 6.82 -15.99 0.50
C VAL A 474 8.25 -15.60 0.93
N VAL A 475 8.73 -16.11 2.07
CA VAL A 475 10.12 -15.93 2.49
C VAL A 475 11.09 -16.55 1.48
N ALA A 476 10.85 -17.79 1.05
CA ALA A 476 11.67 -18.47 0.06
C ALA A 476 11.69 -17.73 -1.29
N ALA A 477 10.57 -17.17 -1.73
CA ALA A 477 10.48 -16.34 -2.93
C ALA A 477 11.33 -15.06 -2.82
N LEU A 478 11.30 -14.39 -1.66
CA LEU A 478 12.13 -13.21 -1.37
C LEU A 478 13.62 -13.54 -1.35
N GLU A 479 14.01 -14.64 -0.70
CA GLU A 479 15.40 -15.11 -0.65
C GLU A 479 15.92 -15.52 -2.03
N HIS A 480 15.08 -16.16 -2.84
CA HIS A 480 15.41 -16.51 -4.22
C HIS A 480 15.60 -15.28 -5.09
N SER A 481 14.78 -14.24 -4.95
CA SER A 481 15.03 -12.96 -5.61
C SER A 481 16.34 -12.32 -5.13
N LYS A 482 16.64 -12.39 -3.82
CA LYS A 482 17.82 -11.78 -3.21
C LYS A 482 19.14 -12.41 -3.67
N ASN A 483 19.14 -13.69 -4.07
CA ASN A 483 20.36 -14.37 -4.52
C ASN A 483 20.93 -13.82 -5.85
N GLY A 484 20.17 -13.00 -6.58
CA GLY A 484 20.60 -12.34 -7.82
C GLY A 484 20.79 -13.27 -9.02
N ARG A 485 20.25 -14.49 -8.99
CA ARG A 485 20.44 -15.52 -10.03
C ARG A 485 19.17 -15.87 -10.80
N THR A 486 18.09 -15.12 -10.60
CA THR A 486 16.81 -15.36 -11.29
C THR A 486 16.95 -15.14 -12.81
N VAL A 487 16.26 -15.98 -13.58
CA VAL A 487 16.11 -15.88 -15.03
C VAL A 487 14.64 -15.54 -15.32
N GLY A 488 14.34 -14.25 -15.39
CA GLY A 488 12.96 -13.75 -15.38
C GLY A 488 12.44 -13.41 -13.98
N LYS A 489 11.14 -13.63 -13.77
CA LYS A 489 10.37 -13.14 -12.61
C LYS A 489 9.98 -14.25 -11.64
N VAL A 490 9.95 -13.90 -10.36
CA VAL A 490 9.52 -14.80 -9.26
C VAL A 490 8.10 -14.45 -8.88
N VAL A 491 7.23 -15.46 -8.79
CA VAL A 491 5.79 -15.29 -8.55
C VAL A 491 5.36 -16.10 -7.32
N VAL A 492 4.40 -15.56 -6.57
CA VAL A 492 3.68 -16.25 -5.50
C VAL A 492 2.22 -16.38 -5.94
N GLU A 493 1.72 -17.61 -6.03
CA GLU A 493 0.29 -17.88 -6.24
C GLU A 493 -0.45 -17.71 -4.93
N ILE A 494 -1.44 -16.82 -4.88
CA ILE A 494 -2.20 -16.45 -3.67
C ILE A 494 -3.50 -17.24 -3.59
N VAL A 495 -4.39 -17.05 -4.56
CA VAL A 495 -5.64 -17.79 -4.68
C VAL A 495 -5.58 -18.69 -5.91
N ARG A 496 -5.64 -20.00 -5.67
CA ARG A 496 -5.93 -20.98 -6.71
C ARG A 496 -7.45 -21.07 -6.83
N ASP A 497 -8.01 -20.70 -7.98
CA ASP A 497 -9.36 -21.16 -8.29
C ASP A 497 -9.25 -22.67 -8.51
N HIS A 498 -9.93 -23.45 -7.67
CA HIS A 498 -10.17 -24.85 -8.01
C HIS A 498 -11.04 -24.84 -9.26
N VAL A 499 -10.44 -25.20 -10.40
CA VAL A 499 -11.21 -25.63 -11.56
C VAL A 499 -11.78 -26.98 -11.16
N GLU A 500 -13.04 -26.99 -10.71
CA GLU A 500 -13.86 -28.21 -10.70
C GLU A 500 -14.21 -28.63 -12.13
#